data_AF-F2LV74-F1
#
_entry.id   AF-F2LV74-F1
#
_cell.length_a   1.000
_cell.length_b   1.000
_cell.length_c   1.000
_cell.angle_alpha   90.00
_cell.angle_beta   90.00
_cell.angle_gamma   90.00
#
_symmetry.space_group_name_H-M   'P 1'
#
loop_
_entity.id
_entity.type
_entity.pdbx_description
1 polymer ?
#
loop_
_entity_poly.entity_id
_entity_poly.type
_entity_poly.pdbx_seq_one_letter_code
_entity_poly.pdbx_strand_id
1 'polypeptide(L)' 'MPRKTHSKKTKVYPEKISYKNRTLIPLRASELEKHNIPFSANTFYFWHSQGKYREIFVKVAGKLFIDLDKFWELAEEGG' A
#
# COMPACT_ATOMS: atom_id res chain seq x y z
N MET A 1 -20.58 7.88 35.74
CA MET A 1 -20.86 8.42 34.38
C MET A 1 -19.95 7.72 33.37
N PRO A 2 -20.46 6.78 32.54
CA PRO A 2 -19.62 6.17 31.50
C PRO A 2 -19.51 7.10 30.27
N ARG A 3 -18.27 7.32 29.81
CA ARG A 3 -17.95 8.15 28.63
C ARG A 3 -18.40 7.44 27.35
N LYS A 4 -19.21 8.11 26.52
CA LYS A 4 -19.56 7.65 25.16
C LYS A 4 -18.30 7.63 24.30
N THR A 5 -17.76 6.45 24.02
CA THR A 5 -16.70 6.27 23.02
C THR A 5 -17.30 6.44 21.63
N HIS A 6 -16.82 7.42 20.89
CA HIS A 6 -17.16 7.58 19.47
C HIS A 6 -16.63 6.36 18.71
N SER A 7 -17.54 5.48 18.28
CA SER A 7 -17.23 4.39 17.35
C SER A 7 -16.82 5.02 16.02
N LYS A 8 -15.51 5.02 15.74
CA LYS A 8 -14.95 5.48 14.47
C LYS A 8 -15.44 4.54 13.38
N LYS A 9 -16.38 5.01 12.53
CA LYS A 9 -16.77 4.33 11.29
C LYS A 9 -15.50 3.99 10.50
N THR A 10 -15.12 2.72 10.50
CA THR A 10 -14.05 2.20 9.65
C THR A 10 -14.54 2.27 8.22
N LYS A 11 -14.02 3.21 7.41
CA LYS A 11 -14.13 3.11 5.96
C LYS A 11 -13.45 1.80 5.57
N VAL A 12 -14.25 0.79 5.26
CA VAL A 12 -13.79 -0.49 4.72
C VAL A 12 -13.38 -0.20 3.28
N TYR A 13 -12.08 -0.28 3.01
CA TYR A 13 -11.57 -0.19 1.64
C TYR A 13 -11.46 -1.62 1.13
N PRO A 14 -11.86 -1.87 -0.12
CA PRO A 14 -11.72 -3.19 -0.72
C PRO A 14 -10.25 -3.63 -0.65
N GLU A 15 -10.07 -4.91 -0.39
CA GLU A 15 -8.78 -5.53 -0.09
C GLU A 15 -7.82 -5.41 -1.29
N LYS A 16 -8.36 -5.36 -2.51
CA LYS A 16 -7.64 -5.17 -3.77
C LYS A 16 -8.41 -4.22 -4.67
N ILE A 17 -7.70 -3.35 -5.37
CA ILE A 17 -8.27 -2.52 -6.44
C ILE A 17 -7.53 -2.87 -7.73
N SER A 18 -8.25 -3.47 -8.68
CA SER A 18 -7.77 -3.58 -10.05
C SER A 18 -8.05 -2.25 -10.75
N TYR A 19 -7.00 -1.52 -11.10
CA TYR A 19 -7.12 -0.25 -11.83
C TYR A 19 -6.23 -0.30 -13.07
N LYS A 20 -6.81 -0.18 -14.26
CA LYS A 20 -6.09 -0.24 -15.55
C LYS A 20 -5.15 -1.45 -15.67
N ASN A 21 -5.64 -2.65 -15.40
CA ASN A 21 -4.86 -3.91 -15.41
C ASN A 21 -3.70 -4.00 -14.41
N ARG A 22 -3.58 -3.07 -13.46
CA ARG A 22 -2.55 -3.12 -12.42
C ARG A 22 -3.13 -3.60 -11.10
N THR A 23 -2.33 -4.38 -10.37
CA THR A 23 -2.70 -4.86 -9.05
C THR A 23 -2.19 -3.87 -8.01
N LEU A 24 -3.11 -3.03 -7.49
CA LEU A 24 -2.80 -2.05 -6.47
C LEU A 24 -3.12 -2.59 -5.08
N ILE A 25 -2.10 -2.62 -4.22
CA ILE A 25 -2.24 -3.06 -2.83
C ILE A 25 -2.12 -1.86 -1.90
N PRO A 26 -3.01 -1.70 -0.91
CA PRO A 26 -2.85 -0.68 0.11
C PRO A 26 -1.65 -0.98 1.01
N LEU A 27 -0.96 0.06 1.47
CA LEU A 27 0.12 -0.03 2.46
C LEU A 27 -0.39 -0.42 3.86
N ARG A 28 -0.83 -1.67 4.01
CA ARG A 28 -1.27 -2.30 5.26
C ARG A 28 -0.45 -3.56 5.50
N ALA A 29 0.02 -3.75 6.74
CA ALA A 29 0.83 -4.90 7.13
C ALA A 29 0.23 -6.23 6.65
N SER A 30 -1.06 -6.47 6.93
CA SER A 30 -1.74 -7.71 6.54
C SER A 30 -1.77 -7.96 5.02
N GLU A 31 -1.84 -6.90 4.21
CA GLU A 31 -1.83 -7.06 2.75
C GLU A 31 -0.42 -7.27 2.20
N LEU A 32 0.59 -6.61 2.77
CA LEU A 32 1.99 -6.84 2.43
C LEU A 32 2.40 -8.29 2.73
N GLU A 33 1.97 -8.82 3.87
CA GLU A 33 2.20 -10.21 4.28
C GLU A 33 1.52 -11.21 3.33
N LYS A 34 0.24 -10.98 2.99
CA LYS A 34 -0.49 -11.80 2.01
C LYS A 34 0.21 -11.89 0.65
N HIS A 35 0.96 -10.85 0.28
CA HIS A 35 1.64 -10.73 -1.00
C HIS A 35 3.14 -11.02 -0.93
N ASN A 36 3.64 -11.58 0.19
CA ASN A 36 5.05 -11.94 0.40
C ASN A 36 6.03 -10.79 0.14
N ILE A 37 5.62 -9.55 0.43
CA ILE A 37 6.48 -8.39 0.26
C ILE A 37 7.44 -8.33 1.47
N PRO A 38 8.77 -8.43 1.28
CA PRO A 38 9.74 -8.52 2.38
C PRO A 38 10.02 -7.16 3.06
N PHE A 39 9.13 -6.18 2.90
CA PHE A 39 9.29 -4.82 3.39
C PHE A 39 8.09 -4.37 4.20
N SER A 40 8.37 -3.61 5.27
CA SER A 40 7.33 -3.01 6.09
C SER A 40 6.66 -1.84 5.37
N ALA A 41 5.40 -1.56 5.72
CA ALA A 41 4.71 -0.35 5.25
C ALA A 41 5.53 0.93 5.53
N ASN A 42 6.26 0.96 6.65
CA ASN A 42 7.08 2.11 7.03
C ASN A 42 8.25 2.33 6.06
N THR A 43 8.88 1.25 5.58
CA THR A 43 9.92 1.29 4.55
C THR A 43 9.40 1.92 3.27
N PHE A 44 8.20 1.56 2.85
CA PHE A 44 7.56 2.13 1.67
C PHE A 44 7.19 3.61 1.84
N TYR A 45 6.66 4.01 3.00
CA TYR A 45 6.43 5.44 3.28
C TYR A 45 7.74 6.22 3.26
N PHE A 46 8.82 5.64 3.78
CA PHE A 46 10.15 6.25 3.74
C PHE A 46 10.65 6.41 2.29
N TRP A 47 10.58 5.37 1.46
CA TRP A 47 10.94 5.45 0.04
C TRP A 47 10.12 6.50 -0.72
N HIS A 48 8.81 6.53 -0.50
CA HIS A 48 7.93 7.53 -1.08
C HIS A 48 8.33 8.96 -0.65
N SER A 49 8.63 9.16 0.64
CA SER A 49 9.07 10.46 1.17
C SER A 49 10.43 10.90 0.60
N GLN A 50 11.32 9.95 0.28
CA GLN A 50 12.61 10.21 -0.35
C GLN A 50 12.49 10.37 -1.88
N GLY A 51 11.30 10.13 -2.46
CA GLY A 51 11.09 10.14 -3.90
C GLY A 51 11.74 8.96 -4.63
N LYS A 52 12.11 7.89 -3.91
CA LYS A 52 12.70 6.67 -4.46
C LYS A 52 11.61 5.77 -5.04
N TYR A 53 11.86 5.17 -6.21
CA TYR A 53 10.95 4.20 -6.85
C TYR A 53 9.53 4.73 -7.04
N ARG A 54 9.38 6.00 -7.43
CA ARG A 54 8.07 6.68 -7.54
C ARG A 54 7.04 5.93 -8.41
N GLU A 55 7.50 5.14 -9.37
CA GLU A 55 6.66 4.33 -10.25
C GLU A 55 5.91 3.19 -9.56
N ILE A 56 6.44 2.65 -8.46
CA ILE A 56 5.75 1.60 -7.68
C ILE A 56 4.65 2.21 -6.80
N PHE A 57 4.60 3.53 -6.64
CA PHE A 57 3.69 4.21 -5.75
C PHE A 57 2.55 4.89 -6.50
N VAL A 58 1.32 4.48 -6.21
CA VAL A 58 0.12 5.05 -6.83
C VAL A 58 -0.79 5.64 -5.76
N LYS A 59 -1.18 6.91 -5.94
CA LYS A 59 -2.11 7.58 -5.03
C LYS A 59 -3.51 7.59 -5.60
N VAL A 60 -4.44 6.87 -4.96
CA VAL A 60 -5.85 6.80 -5.36
C VAL A 60 -6.73 7.29 -4.22
N ALA A 61 -7.64 8.22 -4.49
CA ALA A 61 -8.59 8.77 -3.51
C ALA A 61 -7.94 9.21 -2.18
N GLY A 62 -6.76 9.84 -2.26
CA GLY A 62 -6.02 10.34 -1.09
C GLY A 62 -5.22 9.29 -0.32
N LYS A 63 -5.17 8.04 -0.79
CA LYS A 63 -4.43 6.93 -0.18
C LYS A 63 -3.30 6.45 -1.07
N LEU A 64 -2.22 6.00 -0.43
CA LEU A 64 -1.04 5.47 -1.09
C LEU A 64 -1.17 3.94 -1.23
N PHE A 65 -0.96 3.47 -2.44
CA PHE A 65 -0.96 2.07 -2.84
C PHE A 65 0.38 1.74 -3.48
N ILE A 66 0.73 0.46 -3.45
CA ILE A 66 1.85 -0.10 -4.19
C ILE A 66 1.31 -0.80 -5.42
N ASP A 67 1.92 -0.54 -6.56
CA ASP A 67 1.75 -1.31 -7.78
C ASP A 67 2.66 -2.54 -7.70
N LEU A 68 2.05 -3.73 -7.58
CA LEU A 68 2.79 -4.98 -7.46
C LEU A 68 3.63 -5.28 -8.69
N ASP A 69 3.08 -4.98 -9.87
CA ASP A 69 3.70 -5.31 -11.15
C ASP A 69 5.04 -4.60 -11.24
N LYS A 70 5.01 -3.28 -11.02
CA LYS A 70 6.20 -2.43 -10.96
C LYS A 70 7.14 -2.78 -9.83
N PHE A 71 6.62 -3.24 -8.69
CA PHE A 71 7.47 -3.67 -7.57
C PHE A 71 8.29 -4.91 -7.93
N TRP A 72 7.69 -5.91 -8.58
CA TRP A 72 8.40 -7.12 -9.01
C TRP A 72 9.33 -6.85 -10.18
N GLU A 73 8.92 -6.06 -11.17
CA GLU A 73 9.81 -5.60 -12.25
C GLU A 73 11.09 -4.96 -11.68
N LEU A 74 10.94 -4.10 -10.66
CA LEU A 74 12.07 -3.44 -10.02
C LEU A 74 12.94 -4.40 -9.19
N ALA A 75 12.33 -5.42 -8.59
CA ALA A 75 13.05 -6.45 -7.85
C ALA A 75 13.86 -7.36 -8.78
N GLU A 76 13.35 -7.65 -9.98
CA GLU A 76 14.04 -8.41 -11.03
C GLU A 76 15.16 -7.60 -11.69
N GLU A 77 14.96 -6.30 -11.94
CA GLU A 77 15.99 -5.45 -12.57
C GLU A 77 17.17 -5.14 -11.63
N GLY A 78 16.96 -5.20 -10.32
CA GLY A 78 17.98 -4.99 -9.29
C GLY A 78 18.67 -6.25 -8.76
N GLY A 79 18.36 -7.43 -9.32
CA GLY A 79 18.88 -8.75 -8.92
C GLY A 79 20.17 -9.17 -9.60
#